data_AF-A0A8J5HX08-F1
#
_entry.id   AF-A0A8J5HX08-F1
#
_cell.length_a   1.000
_cell.length_b   1.000
_cell.length_c   1.000
_cell.angle_alpha   90.00
_cell.angle_beta   90.00
_cell.angle_gamma   90.00
#
_symmetry.space_group_name_H-M   'P 1'
#
loop_
_entity.id
_entity.type
_entity.pdbx_description
1 polymer ?
#
loop_
_entity_poly.entity_id
_entity_poly.type
_entity_poly.pdbx_seq_one_letter_code
_entity_poly.pdbx_strand_id
1 'polypeptide(L)'
;MAFKLNGIIDCVERHKRIQERALLLVEQIIDNQSPLVTYLLEGPTGSGKTSMAATIGIESDFPYVKIVSYDIIDESKIITSVPSC
;
A
#
# COMPACT_ATOMS: atom_id res chain seq x y z
N MET A 1 0.17 12.16 -5.72
CA MET A 1 -0.17 10.73 -5.95
C MET A 1 0.45 10.23 -7.26
N ALA A 2 1.70 9.74 -7.26
CA ALA A 2 2.32 9.18 -8.48
C ALA A 2 2.03 7.67 -8.68
N PHE A 3 1.68 6.95 -7.61
CA PHE A 3 1.49 5.48 -7.64
C PHE A 3 0.02 5.02 -7.74
N LYS A 4 -0.93 5.94 -7.60
CA LYS A 4 -2.39 5.73 -7.76
C LYS A 4 -2.91 6.77 -8.75
N LEU A 5 -2.51 6.64 -10.02
CA LEU A 5 -2.83 7.64 -11.05
C LEU A 5 -4.30 7.57 -11.51
N ASN A 6 -4.89 6.37 -11.56
CA ASN A 6 -6.24 6.14 -12.10
C ASN A 6 -7.16 5.31 -11.16
N GLY A 7 -6.83 5.22 -9.87
CA GLY A 7 -7.51 4.30 -8.95
C GLY A 7 -7.14 2.82 -9.18
N ILE A 8 -7.70 1.92 -8.37
CA ILE A 8 -7.59 0.46 -8.58
C ILE A 8 -8.83 -0.01 -9.33
N ILE A 9 -8.61 -0.62 -10.49
CA ILE A 9 -9.67 -1.30 -11.24
C ILE A 9 -9.77 -2.72 -10.72
N ASP A 10 -11.00 -3.13 -10.49
CA ASP A 10 -11.33 -4.44 -9.93
C ASP A 10 -11.23 -5.52 -11.02
N CYS A 11 -10.01 -5.99 -11.29
CA CYS A 11 -9.71 -6.74 -12.49
C CYS A 11 -9.95 -8.26 -12.36
N VAL A 12 -9.62 -8.86 -11.22
CA VAL A 12 -9.71 -10.32 -10.99
C VAL A 12 -9.89 -10.61 -9.50
N GLU A 13 -10.66 -11.65 -9.18
CA GLU A 13 -10.87 -12.19 -7.83
C GLU A 13 -9.58 -12.40 -7.02
N ARG A 14 -8.48 -12.74 -7.70
CA ARG A 14 -7.16 -12.90 -7.07
C ARG A 14 -6.64 -11.58 -6.50
N HIS A 15 -6.84 -10.46 -7.20
CA HIS A 15 -6.42 -9.13 -6.72
C HIS A 15 -7.22 -8.70 -5.50
N LYS A 16 -8.54 -8.93 -5.50
CA LYS A 16 -9.41 -8.73 -4.33
C LYS A 16 -8.92 -9.48 -3.10
N ARG A 17 -8.71 -10.79 -3.25
CA ARG A 17 -8.26 -11.64 -2.14
C ARG A 17 -6.91 -11.20 -1.57
N ILE A 18 -6.01 -10.69 -2.42
CA ILE A 18 -4.70 -10.17 -1.98
C ILE A 18 -4.89 -8.85 -1.21
N GLN A 19 -5.73 -7.94 -1.70
CA GLN A 19 -6.04 -6.68 -1.04
C GLN A 19 -6.74 -6.91 0.31
N GLU A 20 -7.78 -7.73 0.35
CA GLU A 20 -8.51 -8.10 1.57
C GLU A 20 -7.57 -8.70 2.63
N ARG A 21 -6.67 -9.61 2.22
CA ARG A 21 -5.68 -10.18 3.13
C ARG A 21 -4.72 -9.13 3.69
N ALA A 22 -4.30 -8.17 2.87
CA ALA A 22 -3.42 -7.11 3.32
C ALA A 22 -4.12 -6.17 4.32
N LEU A 23 -5.41 -5.88 4.11
CA LEU A 23 -6.22 -5.10 5.06
C LEU A 23 -6.45 -5.85 6.38
N LEU A 24 -6.69 -7.16 6.36
CA LEU A 24 -6.77 -7.97 7.58
C LEU A 24 -5.46 -7.94 8.39
N LEU A 25 -4.31 -7.92 7.71
CA LEU A 25 -3.01 -7.76 8.39
C LEU A 25 -2.86 -6.38 9.03
N VAL A 26 -3.41 -5.34 8.39
CA VAL A 26 -3.46 -3.98 8.97
C VAL A 26 -4.33 -3.95 10.22
N GLU A 27 -5.51 -4.56 10.18
CA GLU A 27 -6.40 -4.68 11.35
C GLU A 27 -5.70 -5.40 12.51
N GLN A 28 -4.95 -6.47 12.24
CA GLN A 28 -4.17 -7.18 13.26
C GLN A 28 -3.10 -6.30 13.94
N ILE A 29 -2.51 -5.35 13.22
CA ILE A 29 -1.54 -4.40 13.77
C ILE A 29 -2.27 -3.40 14.70
N ILE A 30 -3.46 -2.94 14.31
CA ILE A 30 -4.29 -2.02 15.11
C ILE A 30 -4.75 -2.69 16.40
N ASP A 31 -5.14 -3.97 16.33
CA ASP A 31 -5.59 -4.78 17.47
C ASP A 31 -4.43 -5.27 18.39
N ASN A 32 -3.20 -4.79 18.17
CA ASN A 32 -2.00 -5.09 18.95
C ASN A 32 -1.62 -6.58 19.05
N GLN A 33 -2.07 -7.43 18.12
CA GLN A 33 -1.67 -8.85 18.09
C GLN A 33 -0.22 -9.04 17.61
N SER A 34 0.26 -8.16 16.72
CA SER A 34 1.65 -8.17 16.25
C SER A 34 2.13 -6.73 15.99
N PRO A 35 3.18 -6.24 16.68
CA PRO A 35 3.64 -4.87 16.55
C PRO A 35 4.36 -4.58 15.22
N LEU A 36 4.71 -5.62 14.44
CA LEU A 36 5.37 -5.48 13.16
C LEU A 36 4.88 -6.55 12.20
N VAL A 37 4.44 -6.13 11.02
CA VAL A 37 4.07 -7.01 9.91
C VAL A 37 4.76 -6.55 8.65
N THR A 38 5.39 -7.49 7.94
CA THR A 38 6.01 -7.25 6.65
C THR A 38 5.24 -8.02 5.60
N TYR A 39 4.90 -7.34 4.50
CA TYR A 39 4.14 -7.93 3.40
C TYR A 39 4.88 -7.81 2.08
N LEU A 40 5.04 -8.92 1.36
CA LEU A 40 5.67 -8.98 0.05
C LEU A 40 4.64 -9.29 -1.03
N LEU A 41 4.49 -8.38 -1.99
CA LEU A 41 3.63 -8.56 -3.17
C LEU A 41 4.43 -9.16 -4.32
N GLU A 42 4.13 -10.42 -4.68
CA GLU A 42 4.76 -11.10 -5.81
C GLU A 42 3.84 -11.15 -7.04
N GLY A 43 4.42 -11.14 -8.24
CA GLY A 43 3.69 -11.35 -9.50
C GLY A 43 4.49 -10.94 -10.74
N PRO A 44 3.93 -11.10 -11.94
CA PRO A 44 4.59 -10.72 -13.20
C PRO A 44 4.79 -9.20 -13.33
N THR A 45 5.79 -8.76 -14.11
CA THR A 45 6.05 -7.33 -14.35
C THR A 45 4.80 -6.64 -14.93
N GLY A 46 4.50 -5.43 -14.45
CA GLY A 46 3.31 -4.68 -14.89
C GLY A 46 1.99 -5.06 -14.21
N SER A 47 1.97 -6.03 -13.29
CA SER A 47 0.74 -6.45 -12.56
C SER A 47 0.21 -5.45 -11.53
N GLY A 48 0.74 -4.22 -11.48
CA GLY A 48 0.25 -3.19 -10.57
C GLY A 48 0.63 -3.34 -9.09
N LYS A 49 1.65 -4.15 -8.74
CA LYS A 49 2.10 -4.36 -7.34
C LYS A 49 2.31 -3.06 -6.55
N THR A 50 3.02 -2.10 -7.15
CA THR A 50 3.29 -0.80 -6.51
C THR A 50 2.01 0.01 -6.30
N SER A 51 1.06 -0.08 -7.24
CA SER A 51 -0.23 0.60 -7.12
C SER A 51 -1.11 -0.02 -6.04
N MET A 52 -1.04 -1.35 -5.90
CA MET A 52 -1.69 -2.10 -4.84
C MET A 52 -1.11 -1.75 -3.46
N ALA A 53 0.22 -1.74 -3.31
CA ALA A 53 0.89 -1.32 -2.08
C ALA A 53 0.53 0.13 -1.68
N ALA A 54 0.55 1.05 -2.65
CA ALA A 54 0.16 2.43 -2.42
C ALA A 54 -1.32 2.56 -2.02
N THR A 55 -2.20 1.74 -2.56
CA THR A 55 -3.63 1.77 -2.22
C THR A 55 -3.87 1.20 -0.82
N ILE A 56 -3.26 0.08 -0.47
CA ILE A 56 -3.34 -0.49 0.89
C ILE A 56 -2.83 0.53 1.91
N GLY A 57 -1.71 1.21 1.65
CA GLY A 57 -1.18 2.23 2.56
C GLY A 57 -2.08 3.46 2.69
N ILE A 58 -2.84 3.82 1.65
CA ILE A 58 -3.83 4.91 1.73
C ILE A 58 -5.09 4.44 2.49
N GLU A 59 -5.54 3.21 2.26
CA GLU A 59 -6.75 2.63 2.88
C GLU A 59 -6.54 2.22 4.33
N SER A 60 -5.28 2.05 4.77
CA SER A 60 -4.96 1.64 6.14
C SER A 60 -5.08 2.76 7.18
N ASP A 61 -5.38 4.00 6.77
CA ASP A 61 -5.53 5.19 7.64
C ASP A 61 -4.42 5.35 8.71
N PHE A 62 -3.20 4.93 8.38
CA PHE A 62 -2.07 5.10 9.30
C PHE A 62 -1.70 6.58 9.41
N PRO A 63 -1.33 7.06 10.60
CA PRO A 63 -0.96 8.45 10.81
C PRO A 63 0.30 8.85 10.02
N TYR A 64 1.08 7.86 9.57
CA TYR A 64 2.26 8.06 8.76
C TYR A 64 2.45 6.93 7.76
N VAL A 65 2.54 7.29 6.47
CA VAL A 65 2.83 6.37 5.37
C VAL A 65 3.97 6.93 4.55
N LYS A 66 4.99 6.11 4.28
CA LYS A 66 6.14 6.48 3.44
C LYS A 66 6.32 5.47 2.32
N ILE A 67 6.22 5.95 1.08
CA ILE A 67 6.54 5.15 -0.10
C ILE A 67 8.01 5.36 -0.44
N VAL A 68 8.77 4.27 -0.49
CA VAL A 68 10.17 4.26 -0.96
C VAL A 68 10.20 3.62 -2.34
N SER A 69 10.75 4.32 -3.32
CA SER A 69 10.93 3.81 -4.69
C SER A 69 12.28 4.28 -5.19
N TYR A 70 12.91 3.51 -6.08
CA TYR A 70 14.24 3.81 -6.61
C TYR A 70 14.32 5.22 -7.22
N ASP A 71 13.27 5.62 -7.95
CA ASP A 71 13.15 6.96 -8.56
C ASP A 71 13.13 8.11 -7.53
N ILE A 72 12.74 7.83 -6.28
CA ILE A 72 12.63 8.82 -5.19
C ILE A 72 13.98 8.98 -4.46
N ILE A 73 14.93 8.06 -4.67
CA ILE A 73 16.26 8.13 -4.06
C ILE A 73 17.10 9.22 -4.75
N ASP A 74 16.74 9.62 -5.99
CA ASP A 74 17.40 10.68 -6.75
C ASP A 74 16.70 12.05 -6.61
N GLU A 75 15.37 12.08 -6.36
CA GLU A 75 14.63 13.27 -5.97
C GLU A 75 13.64 12.98 -4.84
N SER A 76 13.77 13.71 -3.74
CA SER A 76 13.03 13.62 -2.48
C SER A 76 11.52 13.92 -2.60
N LYS A 77 10.77 13.14 -3.38
CA LYS A 77 9.30 13.07 -3.35
C LYS A 77 8.84 12.07 -2.31
N ILE A 78 8.97 12.44 -1.04
CA ILE A 78 8.31 11.72 0.05
C ILE A 78 6.81 12.01 -0.06
N ILE A 79 6.03 11.01 -0.48
CA ILE A 79 4.57 11.10 -0.39
C ILE A 79 4.21 10.82 1.06
N THR A 80 4.20 11.85 1.89
CA THR A 80 3.62 11.81 3.23
C THR A 80 2.11 12.04 3.09
N SER A 81 1.30 11.01 3.33
CA SER A 81 -0.09 11.26 3.73
C SER A 81 -0.06 11.67 5.19
N VAL A 82 -0.04 12.99 5.42
CA VAL A 82 -0.38 13.53 6.74
C VAL A 82 -1.91 13.50 6.80
N PRO A 83 -2.54 12.87 7.80
CA PRO A 83 -3.96 13.06 8.02
C PRO A 83 -4.16 14.55 8.33
N SER A 84 -4.83 15.26 7.42
CA SER A 84 -5.36 16.58 7.74
C SER A 84 -6.37 16.41 8.86
N CYS A 85 -6.09 17.01 10.02
CA CYS A 85 -7.14 17.40 10.95
C CYS A 85 -8.22 18.21 10.23
#